data_AF-A0AAU6Z674-F1
#
_entry.id   AF-A0AAU6Z674-F1
#
_cell.length_a   1.000
_cell.length_b   1.000
_cell.length_c   1.000
_cell.angle_alpha   90.00
_cell.angle_beta   90.00
_cell.angle_gamma   90.00
#
_symmetry.space_group_name_H-M   'P 1'
#
loop_
_entity.id
_entity.type
_entity.pdbx_description
1 polymer ?
#
loop_
_entity_poly.entity_id
_entity_poly.type
_entity_poly.pdbx_seq_one_letter_code
_entity_poly.pdbx_strand_id
1 'polypeptide(L)'
;MYLSSSSAAGIRFLASVKHGHGLKPSARQAGIDKEVGYRWLREEYLQLRRDGKSRAETTAELGFTTSRLVAWEADVGQVKDRHHLRVNVDEEASFWAAFDRGNSTGEAAKTAGVSRSTAYRWMHNRFDQLRQSKVTVRRCQGQLRLTDRLSLNFERERLSRLSKEQNAATAAQHAAVRSSSDYADQMLGAVLSEAQQHRAARAEKYWQLMRDGVSNAEACRLLGMHRRTGTQLRRASNFQIPPIGVPSLTAGRYLDARERLRIADLLRLGHSMRRIAIELGRHASTIKRELDRHRDAQGLYLPRTADHDARPQRARPKVHKLVANARLRTLVQRKLNRFWSPDEICGWMKKTYPDDHAMRLCPETIYRALLLREGHGLHRRYATKLRTGRRIRKTRWRTRIGQGSRIRNMTMIDQRPAEVETRLEAGHWEGDLVRHEALFDRAGVEDLRRCAVAAA
;
A
#
# COMPACT_ATOMS: atom_id res chain seq x y z
N MET A 1 -28.06 0.15 -4.57
CA MET A 1 -27.77 -0.02 -3.12
C MET A 1 -27.67 1.34 -2.48
N TYR A 2 -28.58 1.71 -1.59
CA TYR A 2 -28.48 2.96 -0.83
C TYR A 2 -27.38 2.79 0.23
N LEU A 3 -26.21 3.39 0.00
CA LEU A 3 -25.15 3.44 1.00
C LEU A 3 -25.54 4.47 2.09
N SER A 4 -25.50 4.04 3.36
CA SER A 4 -25.75 4.89 4.54
C SER A 4 -24.56 5.82 4.82
N SER A 5 -24.79 7.00 5.40
CA SER A 5 -23.71 7.90 5.89
C SER A 5 -22.84 7.21 6.95
N SER A 6 -23.41 6.26 7.70
CA SER A 6 -22.71 5.41 8.66
C SER A 6 -21.86 4.29 8.04
N SER A 7 -21.87 4.15 6.71
CA SER A 7 -20.97 3.22 6.01
C SER A 7 -19.53 3.70 6.07
N ALA A 8 -18.55 2.81 5.87
CA ALA A 8 -17.14 3.19 5.84
C ALA A 8 -16.85 4.25 4.76
N ALA A 9 -17.52 4.18 3.60
CA ALA A 9 -17.43 5.20 2.57
C ALA A 9 -17.96 6.56 3.06
N GLY A 10 -19.07 6.57 3.80
CA GLY A 10 -19.63 7.78 4.40
C GLY A 10 -18.73 8.40 5.45
N ILE A 11 -18.19 7.58 6.34
CA ILE A 11 -17.25 8.04 7.37
C ILE A 11 -15.96 8.58 6.76
N ARG A 12 -15.40 7.92 5.73
CA ARG A 12 -14.23 8.44 4.99
C ARG A 12 -14.53 9.78 4.33
N PHE A 13 -15.69 9.88 3.69
CA PHE A 13 -16.12 11.09 3.01
C PHE A 13 -16.31 12.26 3.99
N LEU A 14 -17.11 12.08 5.03
CA LEU A 14 -17.40 13.10 6.04
C LEU A 14 -16.12 13.52 6.78
N ALA A 15 -15.26 12.57 7.13
CA ALA A 15 -13.96 12.88 7.71
C ALA A 15 -13.12 13.71 6.73
N SER A 16 -12.99 13.31 5.46
CA SER A 16 -12.21 14.05 4.45
C SER A 16 -12.70 15.50 4.33
N VAL A 17 -14.02 15.71 4.26
CA VAL A 17 -14.63 17.05 4.21
C VAL A 17 -14.32 17.86 5.48
N LYS A 18 -14.46 17.26 6.67
CA LYS A 18 -14.15 17.90 7.95
C LYS A 18 -12.69 18.36 8.07
N HIS A 19 -11.77 17.71 7.36
CA HIS A 19 -10.35 18.10 7.30
C HIS A 19 -10.07 19.17 6.25
N GLY A 20 -11.10 19.81 5.69
CA GLY A 20 -10.98 20.90 4.72
C GLY A 20 -10.78 20.44 3.28
N HIS A 21 -10.90 19.14 2.99
CA HIS A 21 -10.89 18.69 1.60
C HIS A 21 -12.23 19.03 0.93
N GLY A 22 -12.16 19.54 -0.30
CA GLY A 22 -13.38 19.89 -1.05
C GLY A 22 -14.25 18.66 -1.37
N LEU A 23 -15.55 18.89 -1.58
CA LEU A 23 -16.57 17.87 -1.85
C LEU A 23 -16.15 16.84 -2.92
N LYS A 24 -15.71 17.31 -4.09
CA LYS A 24 -15.34 16.44 -5.23
C LYS A 24 -14.09 15.58 -4.92
N PRO A 25 -12.97 16.14 -4.41
CA PRO A 25 -11.85 15.36 -3.89
C PRO A 25 -12.26 14.29 -2.87
N SER A 26 -13.07 14.66 -1.88
CA SER A 26 -13.52 13.75 -0.83
C SER A 26 -14.40 12.62 -1.37
N ALA A 27 -15.33 12.93 -2.29
CA ALA A 27 -16.18 11.92 -2.92
C ALA A 27 -15.36 10.92 -3.76
N ARG A 28 -14.41 11.42 -4.55
CA ARG A 28 -13.47 10.58 -5.32
C ARG A 28 -12.63 9.71 -4.40
N GLN A 29 -12.13 10.27 -3.30
CA GLN A 29 -11.34 9.52 -2.32
C GLN A 29 -12.18 8.45 -1.62
N ALA A 30 -13.48 8.68 -1.39
CA ALA A 30 -14.36 7.69 -0.78
C ALA A 30 -14.91 6.65 -1.77
N GLY A 31 -14.68 6.82 -3.08
CA GLY A 31 -15.19 5.93 -4.13
C GLY A 31 -16.69 6.10 -4.39
N ILE A 32 -17.24 7.29 -4.17
CA ILE A 32 -18.67 7.58 -4.28
C ILE A 32 -18.93 8.70 -5.28
N ASP A 33 -20.16 8.74 -5.80
CA ASP A 33 -20.63 9.90 -6.56
C ASP A 33 -20.81 11.13 -5.65
N LYS A 34 -20.58 12.33 -6.20
CA LYS A 34 -20.69 13.61 -5.49
C LYS A 34 -22.08 13.84 -4.88
N GLU A 35 -23.15 13.35 -5.54
CA GLU A 35 -24.53 13.53 -5.06
C GLU A 35 -24.81 12.64 -3.85
N VAL A 36 -24.19 11.46 -3.78
CA VAL A 36 -24.24 10.58 -2.60
C VAL A 36 -23.56 11.24 -1.42
N GLY A 37 -22.37 11.82 -1.64
CA GLY A 37 -21.68 12.60 -0.61
C GLY A 37 -22.49 13.82 -0.16
N TYR A 38 -23.12 14.54 -1.10
CA TYR A 38 -23.97 15.68 -0.78
C TYR A 38 -25.19 15.29 0.07
N ARG A 39 -25.81 14.15 -0.22
CA ARG A 39 -26.90 13.59 0.58
C ARG A 39 -26.45 13.30 2.02
N TRP A 40 -25.27 12.70 2.21
CA TRP A 40 -24.76 12.40 3.54
C TRP A 40 -24.44 13.65 4.36
N LEU A 41 -23.91 14.71 3.73
CA LEU A 41 -23.74 16.00 4.40
C LEU A 41 -25.07 16.61 4.85
N ARG A 42 -26.12 16.47 4.03
CA ARG A 42 -27.47 16.90 4.41
C ARG A 42 -28.01 16.08 5.58
N GLU A 43 -27.87 14.76 5.54
CA GLU A 43 -28.34 13.86 6.61
C GLU A 43 -27.65 14.18 7.95
N GLU A 44 -26.32 14.33 7.96
CA GLU A 44 -25.58 14.73 9.17
C GLU A 44 -25.95 16.13 9.65
N TYR A 45 -26.11 17.09 8.74
CA TYR A 45 -26.56 18.44 9.09
C TYR A 45 -27.91 18.42 9.82
N LEU A 46 -28.89 17.69 9.27
CA LEU A 46 -30.20 17.57 9.88
C LEU A 46 -30.15 16.85 11.23
N GLN A 47 -29.28 15.85 11.38
CA GLN A 47 -29.11 15.16 12.65
C GLN A 47 -28.53 16.08 13.73
N LEU A 48 -27.44 16.79 13.44
CA LEU A 48 -26.82 17.74 14.37
C LEU A 48 -27.77 18.87 14.78
N ARG A 49 -28.63 19.32 13.86
CA ARG A 49 -29.66 20.32 14.16
C ARG A 49 -30.78 19.76 15.04
N ARG A 50 -31.19 18.50 14.84
CA ARG A 50 -32.15 17.80 15.72
C ARG A 50 -31.59 17.55 17.12
N ASP A 51 -30.28 17.36 17.22
CA ASP A 51 -29.57 17.24 18.49
C ASP A 51 -29.40 18.59 19.22
N GLY A 52 -29.94 19.68 18.66
CA GLY A 52 -30.04 20.99 19.32
C GLY A 52 -28.92 21.99 19.02
N LYS A 53 -27.94 21.65 18.16
CA LYS A 53 -26.82 22.56 17.83
C LYS A 53 -27.28 23.73 16.98
N SER A 54 -26.69 24.91 17.16
CA SER A 54 -26.97 26.09 16.34
C SER A 54 -26.42 25.93 14.91
N ARG A 55 -26.95 26.70 13.96
CA ARG A 55 -26.50 26.67 12.55
C ARG A 55 -24.99 26.87 12.42
N ALA A 56 -24.42 27.83 13.16
CA ALA A 56 -23.01 28.17 13.08
C ALA A 56 -22.12 27.04 13.65
N GLU A 57 -22.57 26.40 14.74
CA GLU A 57 -21.86 25.25 15.32
C GLU A 57 -21.93 24.04 14.38
N THR A 58 -23.09 23.77 13.77
CA THR A 58 -23.26 22.66 12.84
C THR A 58 -22.36 22.79 11.61
N THR A 59 -22.26 23.98 11.00
CA THR A 59 -21.40 24.19 9.83
C THR A 59 -19.91 24.15 10.19
N ALA A 60 -19.53 24.67 11.37
CA ALA A 60 -18.17 24.56 11.88
C ALA A 60 -17.76 23.10 12.13
N GLU A 61 -18.66 22.29 12.67
CA GLU A 61 -18.39 20.88 12.98
C GLU A 61 -18.31 20.00 11.73
N LEU A 62 -19.13 20.29 10.72
CA LEU A 62 -19.07 19.63 9.41
C LEU A 62 -17.86 20.08 8.58
N GLY A 63 -17.30 21.26 8.86
CA GLY A 63 -16.22 21.85 8.05
C GLY A 63 -16.64 22.17 6.61
N PHE A 64 -17.95 22.37 6.37
CA PHE A 64 -18.52 22.55 5.04
C PHE A 64 -19.65 23.57 5.03
N THR A 65 -19.62 24.47 4.04
CA THR A 65 -20.66 25.47 3.82
C THR A 65 -21.20 25.37 2.40
N THR A 66 -22.53 25.42 2.23
CA THR A 66 -23.19 25.35 0.91
C THR A 66 -24.34 26.32 0.82
N SER A 67 -24.63 26.80 -0.39
CA SER A 67 -25.78 27.68 -0.67
C SER A 67 -27.13 27.02 -0.40
N ARG A 68 -27.21 25.68 -0.40
CA ARG A 68 -28.45 24.95 -0.09
C ARG A 68 -28.74 24.79 1.40
N LEU A 69 -27.92 25.35 2.29
CA LEU A 69 -28.18 25.33 3.75
C LEU A 69 -29.56 25.91 4.10
N VAL A 70 -30.01 26.93 3.35
CA VAL A 70 -31.34 27.53 3.51
C VAL A 70 -32.44 26.50 3.29
N ALA A 71 -32.30 25.66 2.25
CA ALA A 71 -33.25 24.58 1.99
C ALA A 71 -33.18 23.48 3.05
N TRP A 72 -31.98 23.15 3.55
CA TRP A 72 -31.81 22.15 4.61
C TRP A 72 -32.40 22.60 5.95
N GLU A 73 -32.31 23.89 6.29
CA GLU A 73 -32.96 24.44 7.49
C GLU A 73 -34.47 24.28 7.46
N ALA A 74 -35.11 24.44 6.30
CA ALA A 74 -36.54 24.20 6.15
C ALA A 74 -36.93 22.73 6.43
N ASP A 75 -35.98 21.80 6.33
CA ASP A 75 -36.18 20.37 6.54
C ASP A 75 -35.91 19.90 7.99
N VAL A 76 -35.31 20.73 8.86
CA VAL A 76 -34.91 20.33 10.24
C VAL A 76 -36.11 19.85 11.06
N GLY A 77 -37.28 20.47 10.87
CA GLY A 77 -38.56 20.09 11.50
C GLY A 77 -39.44 19.14 10.70
N GLN A 78 -39.05 18.77 9.47
CA GLN A 78 -39.79 17.82 8.64
C GLN A 78 -39.24 16.41 8.82
N VAL A 79 -39.85 15.63 9.72
CA VAL A 79 -39.67 14.18 9.72
C VAL A 79 -40.46 13.64 8.53
N LYS A 80 -39.79 13.00 7.57
CA LYS A 80 -40.43 12.20 6.52
C LYS A 80 -41.05 10.96 7.15
N ASP A 81 -42.14 11.16 7.90
CA ASP A 81 -43.04 10.08 8.26
C ASP A 81 -44.36 10.27 7.51
N ARG A 82 -45.03 9.17 7.22
CA ARG A 82 -46.19 9.18 6.32
C ARG A 82 -47.26 10.14 6.87
N HIS A 83 -47.64 11.15 6.09
CA HIS A 83 -48.53 12.27 6.47
C HIS A 83 -49.84 11.88 7.18
N HIS A 84 -50.32 10.63 7.05
CA HIS A 84 -51.53 10.11 7.72
C HIS A 84 -51.33 9.64 9.17
N LEU A 85 -50.11 9.71 9.71
CA LEU A 85 -49.77 9.29 11.08
C LEU A 85 -49.61 10.44 12.07
N ARG A 86 -49.75 11.69 11.60
CA ARG A 86 -49.70 12.90 12.41
C ARG A 86 -51.06 13.11 13.07
N VAL A 87 -51.04 13.25 14.38
CA VAL A 87 -52.19 13.50 15.26
C VAL A 87 -51.72 14.61 16.20
N ASN A 88 -52.56 15.60 16.47
CA ASN A 88 -52.16 16.82 17.18
C ASN A 88 -51.80 16.48 18.64
N VAL A 89 -50.84 17.18 19.25
CA VAL A 89 -50.40 16.89 20.64
C VAL A 89 -51.56 17.00 21.63
N ASP A 90 -52.49 17.91 21.35
CA ASP A 90 -53.71 18.12 22.12
C ASP A 90 -54.67 16.91 22.08
N GLU A 91 -54.67 16.16 20.97
CA GLU A 91 -55.50 14.96 20.79
C GLU A 91 -54.90 13.78 21.58
N GLU A 92 -53.57 13.66 21.65
CA GLU A 92 -52.90 12.64 22.48
C GLU A 92 -53.10 12.92 23.97
N ALA A 93 -52.98 14.18 24.41
CA ALA A 93 -53.25 14.57 25.79
C ALA A 93 -54.71 14.30 26.18
N SER A 94 -55.66 14.63 25.29
CA SER A 94 -57.09 14.36 25.49
C SER A 94 -57.39 12.87 25.60
N PHE A 95 -56.71 12.04 24.81
CA PHE A 95 -56.82 10.58 24.90
C PHE A 95 -56.35 10.05 26.25
N TRP A 96 -55.14 10.43 26.70
CA TRP A 96 -54.62 9.95 27.98
C TRP A 96 -55.45 10.45 29.17
N ALA A 97 -55.93 11.70 29.15
CA ALA A 97 -56.83 12.22 30.17
C ALA A 97 -58.19 11.51 30.21
N ALA A 98 -58.74 11.10 29.07
CA ALA A 98 -59.94 10.28 29.01
C ALA A 98 -59.68 8.84 29.50
N PHE A 99 -58.53 8.27 29.11
CA PHE A 99 -58.12 6.94 29.54
C PHE A 99 -57.93 6.87 31.05
N ASP A 100 -57.19 7.81 31.66
CA ASP A 100 -56.89 7.87 33.09
C ASP A 100 -58.13 8.06 33.96
N ARG A 101 -59.19 8.67 33.43
CA ARG A 101 -60.52 8.78 34.09
C ARG A 101 -61.30 7.46 34.16
N GLY A 102 -60.78 6.38 33.56
CA GLY A 102 -61.38 5.05 33.62
C GLY A 102 -61.96 4.55 32.29
N ASN A 103 -62.02 5.40 31.25
CA ASN A 103 -62.59 5.01 29.95
C ASN A 103 -61.78 3.88 29.30
N SER A 104 -62.47 3.04 28.53
CA SER A 104 -61.81 2.03 27.70
C SER A 104 -60.96 2.69 26.59
N THR A 105 -59.99 1.97 26.02
CA THR A 105 -59.17 2.48 24.90
C THR A 105 -60.02 2.95 23.71
N GLY A 106 -61.15 2.29 23.45
CA GLY A 106 -62.07 2.66 22.38
C GLY A 106 -62.86 3.93 22.67
N GLU A 107 -63.30 4.13 23.92
CA GLU A 107 -64.00 5.34 24.34
C GLU A 107 -63.06 6.54 24.42
N ALA A 108 -61.86 6.35 24.97
CA ALA A 108 -60.82 7.37 24.99
C ALA A 108 -60.44 7.81 23.56
N ALA A 109 -60.40 6.87 22.60
CA ALA A 109 -60.17 7.18 21.19
C ALA A 109 -61.29 8.05 20.60
N LYS A 110 -62.56 7.72 20.90
CA LYS A 110 -63.72 8.53 20.48
C LYS A 110 -63.69 9.93 21.09
N THR A 111 -63.36 10.05 22.39
CA THR A 111 -63.26 11.34 23.08
C THR A 111 -62.16 12.22 22.48
N ALA A 112 -61.05 11.62 22.06
CA ALA A 112 -59.95 12.33 21.40
C ALA A 112 -60.14 12.56 19.90
N GLY A 113 -61.24 12.06 19.31
CA GLY A 113 -61.51 12.20 17.87
C GLY A 113 -60.59 11.38 16.96
N VAL A 114 -59.92 10.35 17.49
CA VAL A 114 -58.92 9.56 16.75
C VAL A 114 -59.42 8.16 16.41
N SER A 115 -58.83 7.57 15.36
CA SER A 115 -59.12 6.19 14.99
C SER A 115 -58.64 5.19 16.06
N ARG A 116 -59.30 4.03 16.14
CA ARG A 116 -58.93 2.96 17.07
C ARG A 116 -57.49 2.48 16.84
N SER A 117 -57.02 2.46 15.60
CA SER A 117 -55.64 2.08 15.25
C SER A 117 -54.62 3.09 15.79
N THR A 118 -54.92 4.40 15.75
CA THR A 118 -54.09 5.43 16.37
C THR A 118 -53.99 5.22 17.89
N ALA A 119 -55.11 4.99 18.57
CA ALA A 119 -55.13 4.74 20.00
C ALA A 119 -54.32 3.48 20.39
N TYR A 120 -54.44 2.40 19.62
CA TYR A 120 -53.62 1.20 19.84
C TYR A 120 -52.11 1.46 19.64
N ARG A 121 -51.73 2.31 18.69
CA ARG A 121 -50.33 2.72 18.49
C ARG A 121 -49.78 3.49 19.68
N TRP A 122 -50.57 4.42 20.24
CA TRP A 122 -50.19 5.15 21.46
C TRP A 122 -50.03 4.21 22.66
N MET A 123 -50.94 3.26 22.84
CA MET A 123 -50.81 2.22 23.87
C MET A 123 -49.53 1.39 23.70
N HIS A 124 -49.18 1.01 22.47
CA HIS A 124 -47.94 0.29 22.18
C HIS A 124 -46.70 1.16 22.49
N ASN A 125 -46.69 2.43 22.09
CA ASN A 125 -45.59 3.35 22.37
C ASN A 125 -45.40 3.56 23.88
N ARG A 126 -46.50 3.71 24.63
CA ARG A 126 -46.47 3.86 26.09
C ARG A 126 -45.96 2.59 26.77
N PHE A 127 -46.35 1.41 26.28
CA PHE A 127 -45.81 0.13 26.75
C PHE A 127 -44.29 0.06 26.54
N ASP A 128 -43.81 0.43 25.35
CA ASP A 128 -42.37 0.47 25.04
C ASP A 128 -41.60 1.44 25.97
N GLN A 129 -42.15 2.65 26.23
CA GLN A 129 -41.57 3.62 27.17
C GLN A 129 -41.48 3.07 28.61
N LEU A 130 -42.53 2.39 29.08
CA LEU A 130 -42.53 1.76 30.40
C LEU A 130 -41.50 0.62 30.47
N ARG A 131 -41.36 -0.18 29.41
CA ARG A 131 -40.34 -1.24 29.35
C ARG A 131 -38.92 -0.67 29.29
N GLN A 132 -38.71 0.46 28.61
CA GLN A 132 -37.43 1.19 28.59
C GLN A 132 -37.06 1.72 29.98
N SER A 133 -38.03 2.19 30.76
CA SER A 133 -37.85 2.60 32.16
C SER A 133 -37.76 1.42 33.15
N LYS A 134 -37.55 0.19 32.64
CA LYS A 134 -37.37 -1.06 33.41
C LYS A 134 -38.59 -1.50 34.24
N VAL A 135 -39.79 -1.06 33.90
CA VAL A 135 -41.04 -1.55 34.51
C VAL A 135 -41.32 -2.99 34.06
N THR A 136 -41.77 -3.88 34.95
CA THR A 136 -42.08 -5.28 34.62
C THR A 136 -43.32 -5.38 33.74
N VAL A 137 -43.42 -6.43 32.91
CA VAL A 137 -44.58 -6.65 32.02
C VAL A 137 -45.90 -6.69 32.81
N ARG A 138 -45.91 -7.35 33.97
CA ARG A 138 -47.07 -7.41 34.88
C ARG A 138 -47.51 -6.03 35.38
N ARG A 139 -46.56 -5.13 35.64
CA ARG A 139 -46.86 -3.75 36.06
C ARG A 139 -47.33 -2.88 34.90
N CYS A 140 -46.74 -3.05 33.71
CA CYS A 140 -47.25 -2.41 32.48
C CYS A 140 -48.68 -2.85 32.18
N GLN A 141 -48.98 -4.14 32.34
CA GLN A 141 -50.31 -4.70 32.15
C GLN A 141 -51.34 -4.02 33.07
N GLY A 142 -51.02 -3.87 34.36
CA GLY A 142 -51.87 -3.17 35.31
C GLY A 142 -52.05 -1.68 34.97
N GLN A 143 -50.97 -0.96 34.67
CA GLN A 143 -51.03 0.47 34.34
C GLN A 143 -51.79 0.78 33.05
N LEU A 144 -51.65 -0.08 32.05
CA LEU A 144 -52.27 0.08 30.73
C LEU A 144 -53.58 -0.72 30.57
N ARG A 145 -54.08 -1.35 31.63
CA ARG A 145 -55.30 -2.18 31.63
C ARG A 145 -55.34 -3.17 30.44
N LEU A 146 -54.19 -3.79 30.15
CA LEU A 146 -54.04 -4.72 29.03
C LEU A 146 -54.44 -6.16 29.44
N THR A 147 -54.90 -6.94 28.46
CA THR A 147 -55.09 -8.39 28.67
C THR A 147 -53.75 -9.13 28.63
N ASP A 148 -53.68 -10.31 29.25
CA ASP A 148 -52.48 -11.17 29.25
C ASP A 148 -51.96 -11.39 27.82
N ARG A 149 -52.86 -11.78 26.91
CA ARG A 149 -52.53 -12.03 25.49
C ARG A 149 -51.94 -10.80 24.81
N LEU A 150 -52.48 -9.61 25.06
CA LEU A 150 -52.03 -8.39 24.40
C LEU A 150 -50.68 -7.91 24.94
N SER A 151 -50.47 -8.00 26.26
CA SER A 151 -49.18 -7.67 26.90
C SER A 151 -48.04 -8.59 26.45
N LEU A 152 -48.31 -9.89 26.29
CA LEU A 152 -47.35 -10.85 25.75
C LEU A 152 -47.03 -10.58 24.28
N ASN A 153 -48.02 -10.21 23.46
CA ASN A 153 -47.80 -9.84 22.06
C ASN A 153 -46.94 -8.58 21.95
N PHE A 154 -47.22 -7.54 22.72
CA PHE A 154 -46.40 -6.31 22.74
C PHE A 154 -44.96 -6.60 23.14
N GLU A 155 -44.73 -7.43 24.18
CA GLU A 155 -43.37 -7.80 24.58
C GLU A 155 -42.65 -8.63 23.49
N ARG A 156 -43.34 -9.55 22.80
CA ARG A 156 -42.78 -10.30 21.67
C ARG A 156 -42.40 -9.39 20.51
N GLU A 157 -43.27 -8.46 20.14
CA GLU A 157 -43.01 -7.49 19.07
C GLU A 157 -41.83 -6.57 19.41
N ARG A 158 -41.76 -6.09 20.66
CA ARG A 158 -40.63 -5.31 21.18
C ARG A 158 -39.32 -6.09 21.11
N LEU A 159 -39.29 -7.33 21.61
CA LEU A 159 -38.10 -8.18 21.55
C LEU A 159 -37.69 -8.51 20.10
N SER A 160 -38.66 -8.75 19.21
CA SER A 160 -38.40 -8.94 17.78
C SER A 160 -37.79 -7.69 17.14
N ARG A 161 -38.30 -6.50 17.47
CA ARG A 161 -37.78 -5.23 16.97
C ARG A 161 -36.37 -4.96 17.47
N LEU A 162 -36.11 -5.13 18.76
CA LEU A 162 -34.78 -5.00 19.37
C LEU A 162 -33.77 -5.99 18.75
N SER A 163 -34.19 -7.24 18.54
CA SER A 163 -33.37 -8.25 17.87
C SER A 163 -33.06 -7.84 16.42
N LYS A 164 -34.05 -7.35 15.66
CA LYS A 164 -33.85 -6.82 14.30
C LYS A 164 -32.92 -5.61 14.29
N GLU A 165 -33.07 -4.67 15.21
CA GLU A 165 -32.19 -3.50 15.37
C GLU A 165 -30.76 -3.93 15.69
N GLN A 166 -30.57 -4.86 16.62
CA GLN A 166 -29.25 -5.40 16.97
C GLN A 166 -28.60 -6.14 15.79
N ASN A 167 -29.38 -6.95 15.06
CA ASN A 167 -28.92 -7.65 13.87
C ASN A 167 -28.58 -6.66 12.74
N ALA A 168 -29.38 -5.61 12.55
CA ALA A 168 -29.13 -4.55 11.58
C ALA A 168 -27.86 -3.76 11.93
N ALA A 169 -27.66 -3.42 13.21
CA ALA A 169 -26.43 -2.77 13.68
C ALA A 169 -25.19 -3.65 13.46
N THR A 170 -25.30 -4.94 13.77
CA THR A 170 -24.21 -5.92 13.54
C THR A 170 -23.92 -6.08 12.04
N ALA A 171 -24.94 -6.19 11.21
CA ALA A 171 -24.80 -6.25 9.75
C ALA A 171 -24.18 -4.98 9.17
N ALA A 172 -24.56 -3.80 9.68
CA ALA A 172 -23.98 -2.53 9.28
C ALA A 172 -22.49 -2.45 9.65
N GLN A 173 -22.09 -2.92 10.83
CA GLN A 173 -20.67 -3.02 11.22
C GLN A 173 -19.90 -3.95 10.27
N HIS A 174 -20.40 -5.15 9.98
CA HIS A 174 -19.76 -6.06 9.03
C HIS A 174 -19.69 -5.49 7.60
N ALA A 175 -20.70 -4.75 7.17
CA ALA A 175 -20.68 -4.06 5.87
C ALA A 175 -19.63 -2.94 5.84
N ALA A 176 -19.45 -2.19 6.93
CA ALA A 176 -18.43 -1.15 7.03
C ALA A 176 -17.01 -1.74 6.97
N VAL A 177 -16.75 -2.84 7.68
CA VAL A 177 -15.45 -3.55 7.63
C VAL A 177 -15.15 -4.09 6.23
N ARG A 178 -16.14 -4.70 5.57
CA ARG A 178 -16.00 -5.15 4.16
C ARG A 178 -15.71 -3.98 3.23
N SER A 179 -16.46 -2.88 3.33
CA SER A 179 -16.22 -1.68 2.52
C SER A 179 -14.86 -1.01 2.78
N SER A 180 -14.32 -1.13 4.00
CA SER A 180 -12.94 -0.72 4.29
C SER A 180 -11.92 -1.62 3.58
N SER A 181 -12.17 -2.92 3.56
CA SER A 181 -11.33 -3.90 2.88
C SER A 181 -11.28 -3.67 1.37
N ASP A 182 -12.45 -3.56 0.75
CA ASP A 182 -12.58 -3.33 -0.69
C ASP A 182 -11.91 -2.02 -1.10
N TYR A 183 -12.00 -0.99 -0.25
CA TYR A 183 -11.33 0.28 -0.47
C TYR A 183 -9.81 0.20 -0.35
N ALA A 184 -9.28 -0.52 0.65
CA ALA A 184 -7.85 -0.76 0.75
C ALA A 184 -7.35 -1.48 -0.52
N ASP A 185 -8.14 -2.42 -1.04
CA ASP A 185 -7.85 -3.12 -2.31
C ASP A 185 -7.90 -2.18 -3.52
N GLN A 186 -8.86 -1.27 -3.61
CA GLN A 186 -8.92 -0.26 -4.67
C GLN A 186 -7.79 0.78 -4.60
N MET A 187 -7.38 1.19 -3.41
CA MET A 187 -6.33 2.20 -3.23
C MET A 187 -4.92 1.67 -3.43
N LEU A 188 -4.68 0.40 -3.11
CA LEU A 188 -3.38 -0.25 -3.30
C LEU A 188 -3.31 -0.99 -4.63
N GLY A 189 -4.44 -1.56 -5.04
CA GLY A 189 -4.71 -1.98 -6.38
C GLY A 189 -4.98 -0.75 -7.24
N ALA A 190 -3.91 -0.09 -7.67
CA ALA A 190 -3.88 0.22 -9.09
C ALA A 190 -4.02 -1.15 -9.78
N VAL A 191 -5.25 -1.56 -10.11
CA VAL A 191 -5.45 -2.59 -11.13
C VAL A 191 -4.76 -1.98 -12.32
N LEU A 192 -3.51 -2.39 -12.52
CA LEU A 192 -2.77 -2.04 -13.71
C LEU A 192 -3.74 -2.39 -14.84
N SER A 193 -4.04 -1.43 -15.72
CA SER A 193 -4.80 -1.73 -16.92
C SER A 193 -4.23 -3.00 -17.56
N GLU A 194 -5.02 -3.84 -18.23
CA GLU A 194 -4.50 -5.04 -18.90
C GLU A 194 -3.25 -4.74 -19.74
N ALA A 195 -3.21 -3.56 -20.38
CA ALA A 195 -2.03 -3.07 -21.10
C ALA A 195 -0.80 -2.82 -20.20
N GLN A 196 -1.00 -2.29 -18.99
CA GLN A 196 0.06 -2.09 -18.00
C GLN A 196 0.52 -3.41 -17.39
N GLN A 197 -0.38 -4.34 -17.09
CA GLN A 197 -0.04 -5.70 -16.64
C GLN A 197 0.79 -6.43 -17.69
N HIS A 198 0.35 -6.39 -18.95
CA HIS A 198 1.07 -7.00 -20.04
C HIS A 198 2.47 -6.35 -20.23
N ARG A 199 2.59 -5.03 -20.07
CA ARG A 199 3.90 -4.35 -20.12
C ARG A 199 4.80 -4.78 -18.96
N ALA A 200 4.28 -4.86 -17.74
CA ALA A 200 5.02 -5.29 -16.57
C ALA A 200 5.49 -6.75 -16.71
N ALA A 201 4.60 -7.66 -17.09
CA ALA A 201 4.92 -9.07 -17.33
C ALA A 201 5.95 -9.25 -18.46
N ARG A 202 5.83 -8.48 -19.56
CA ARG A 202 6.83 -8.49 -20.64
C ARG A 202 8.19 -7.96 -20.17
N ALA A 203 8.21 -6.89 -19.37
CA ALA A 203 9.44 -6.35 -18.79
C ALA A 203 10.08 -7.33 -17.80
N GLU A 204 9.29 -8.05 -17.02
CA GLU A 204 9.76 -9.08 -16.10
C GLU A 204 10.38 -10.27 -16.84
N LYS A 205 9.68 -10.81 -17.85
CA LYS A 205 10.23 -11.85 -18.74
C LYS A 205 11.51 -11.38 -19.45
N TYR A 206 11.57 -10.12 -19.88
CA TYR A 206 12.78 -9.53 -20.45
C TYR A 206 13.93 -9.56 -19.44
N TRP A 207 13.69 -9.13 -18.20
CA TRP A 207 14.72 -9.17 -17.16
C TRP A 207 15.09 -10.58 -16.75
N GLN A 208 14.17 -11.55 -16.81
CA GLN A 208 14.46 -12.96 -16.63
C GLN A 208 15.42 -13.48 -17.70
N LEU A 209 15.12 -13.28 -18.99
CA LEU A 209 16.03 -13.65 -20.08
C LEU A 209 17.41 -12.99 -19.95
N MET A 210 17.45 -11.72 -19.53
CA MET A 210 18.70 -11.01 -19.27
C MET A 210 19.47 -11.59 -18.07
N ARG A 211 18.78 -12.12 -17.04
CA ARG A 211 19.39 -12.85 -15.91
C ARG A 211 19.93 -14.20 -16.37
N ASP A 212 19.20 -14.89 -17.24
CA ASP A 212 19.56 -16.18 -17.85
C ASP A 212 20.72 -16.06 -18.85
N GLY A 213 21.15 -14.83 -19.15
CA GLY A 213 22.35 -14.53 -19.93
C GLY A 213 22.09 -14.25 -21.41
N VAL A 214 20.83 -14.21 -21.83
CA VAL A 214 20.43 -13.96 -23.22
C VAL A 214 20.86 -12.56 -23.66
N SER A 215 21.25 -12.41 -24.92
CA SER A 215 21.65 -11.11 -25.48
C SER A 215 20.44 -10.18 -25.61
N ASN A 216 20.64 -8.85 -25.55
CA ASN A 216 19.54 -7.90 -25.70
C ASN A 216 18.79 -8.07 -27.04
N ALA A 217 19.51 -8.37 -28.12
CA ALA A 217 18.91 -8.56 -29.44
C ALA A 217 18.05 -9.84 -29.50
N GLU A 218 18.50 -10.89 -28.85
CA GLU A 218 17.81 -12.18 -28.79
C GLU A 218 16.64 -12.16 -27.81
N ALA A 219 16.79 -11.53 -26.64
CA ALA A 219 15.70 -11.32 -25.70
C ALA A 219 14.57 -10.48 -26.32
N CYS A 220 14.93 -9.47 -27.11
CA CYS A 220 13.94 -8.71 -27.87
C CYS A 220 13.23 -9.55 -28.94
N ARG A 221 13.98 -10.43 -29.64
CA ARG A 221 13.42 -11.35 -30.64
C ARG A 221 12.45 -12.36 -30.00
N LEU A 222 12.86 -13.01 -28.90
CA LEU A 222 12.07 -14.01 -28.18
C LEU A 222 10.77 -13.44 -27.61
N LEU A 223 10.76 -12.16 -27.22
CA LEU A 223 9.58 -11.48 -26.68
C LEU A 223 8.75 -10.72 -27.73
N GLY A 224 9.09 -10.82 -29.01
CA GLY A 224 8.41 -10.11 -30.09
C GLY A 224 8.44 -8.58 -29.94
N MET A 225 9.51 -8.04 -29.35
CA MET A 225 9.64 -6.61 -29.05
C MET A 225 10.73 -5.95 -29.89
N HIS A 226 10.54 -4.68 -30.23
CA HIS A 226 11.56 -3.91 -30.94
C HIS A 226 12.82 -3.68 -30.08
N ARG A 227 14.02 -3.69 -30.67
CA ARG A 227 15.30 -3.49 -29.95
C ARG A 227 15.37 -2.16 -29.18
N ARG A 228 14.67 -1.12 -29.66
CA ARG A 228 14.56 0.18 -28.98
C ARG A 228 13.89 0.04 -27.61
N THR A 229 12.85 -0.79 -27.52
CA THR A 229 12.12 -1.07 -26.27
C THR A 229 13.01 -1.76 -25.24
N GLY A 230 13.84 -2.73 -25.66
CA GLY A 230 14.79 -3.38 -24.76
C GLY A 230 15.88 -2.41 -24.28
N THR A 231 16.36 -1.54 -25.16
CA THR A 231 17.28 -0.46 -24.79
C THR A 231 16.66 0.53 -23.80
N GLN A 232 15.38 0.85 -23.95
CA GLN A 232 14.66 1.75 -23.04
C GLN A 232 14.45 1.12 -21.65
N LEU A 233 14.08 -0.16 -21.58
CA LEU A 233 14.01 -0.92 -20.33
C LEU A 233 15.38 -0.90 -19.61
N ARG A 234 16.45 -1.15 -20.36
CA ARG A 234 17.80 -1.07 -19.80
C ARG A 234 18.17 0.33 -19.34
N ARG A 235 17.87 1.38 -20.12
CA ARG A 235 18.11 2.78 -19.71
C ARG A 235 17.38 3.13 -18.41
N ALA A 236 16.12 2.72 -18.28
CA ALA A 236 15.32 2.94 -17.07
C ALA A 236 15.97 2.31 -15.82
N SER A 237 16.57 1.13 -15.96
CA SER A 237 17.34 0.46 -14.90
C SER A 237 18.83 0.84 -14.89
N ASN A 238 19.23 1.94 -15.52
CA ASN A 238 20.64 2.37 -15.61
C ASN A 238 21.60 1.30 -16.15
N PHE A 239 21.10 0.45 -17.05
CA PHE A 239 21.74 -0.71 -17.66
C PHE A 239 22.15 -1.81 -16.66
N GLN A 240 21.62 -1.74 -15.43
CA GLN A 240 21.76 -2.79 -14.43
C GLN A 240 20.60 -3.76 -14.55
N ILE A 241 20.88 -5.03 -14.29
CA ILE A 241 19.83 -6.04 -14.15
C ILE A 241 19.23 -5.85 -12.76
N PRO A 242 17.92 -5.54 -12.65
CA PRO A 242 17.28 -5.41 -11.35
C PRO A 242 17.44 -6.71 -10.55
N PRO A 243 17.78 -6.63 -9.25
CA PRO A 243 17.77 -7.80 -8.39
C PRO A 243 16.38 -8.45 -8.44
N ILE A 244 16.32 -9.77 -8.23
CA ILE A 244 15.03 -10.44 -8.04
C ILE A 244 14.43 -9.80 -6.79
N GLY A 245 13.35 -9.03 -6.96
CA GLY A 245 12.56 -8.59 -5.83
C GLY A 245 12.06 -9.86 -5.16
N VAL A 246 12.51 -10.12 -3.94
CA VAL A 246 11.91 -11.19 -3.15
C VAL A 246 10.43 -10.85 -3.09
N PRO A 247 9.51 -11.73 -3.54
CA PRO A 247 8.09 -11.44 -3.46
C PRO A 247 7.80 -11.04 -2.02
N SER A 248 7.12 -9.90 -1.84
CA SER A 248 6.68 -9.46 -0.52
C SER A 248 5.76 -10.54 0.00
N LEU A 249 6.28 -11.44 0.85
CA LEU A 249 5.46 -12.42 1.55
C LEU A 249 4.43 -11.64 2.36
N THR A 250 3.20 -11.64 1.82
CA THR A 250 2.04 -10.89 2.32
C THR A 250 1.54 -11.45 3.65
N ALA A 251 1.97 -12.65 4.04
CA ALA A 251 1.85 -13.18 5.40
C ALA A 251 3.17 -12.96 6.17
N GLY A 252 3.45 -11.71 6.54
CA GLY A 252 4.73 -11.32 7.13
C GLY A 252 4.69 -10.98 8.62
N ARG A 253 5.89 -10.84 9.21
CA ARG A 253 6.17 -10.24 10.53
C ARG A 253 5.72 -8.77 10.66
N TYR A 254 5.60 -8.05 9.55
CA TYR A 254 5.33 -6.61 9.51
C TYR A 254 3.97 -6.32 8.90
N LEU A 255 3.35 -5.22 9.34
CA LEU A 255 2.14 -4.70 8.71
C LEU A 255 2.42 -4.29 7.27
N ASP A 256 1.53 -4.66 6.35
CA ASP A 256 1.55 -4.20 4.95
C ASP A 256 0.75 -2.89 4.77
N ALA A 257 0.78 -2.35 3.55
CA ALA A 257 0.05 -1.12 3.24
C ALA A 257 -1.49 -1.29 3.38
N ARG A 258 -2.00 -2.51 3.13
CA ARG A 258 -3.44 -2.85 3.14
C ARG A 258 -3.96 -2.87 4.57
N GLU A 259 -3.26 -3.56 5.44
CA GLU A 259 -3.47 -3.58 6.89
C GLU A 259 -3.38 -2.17 7.45
N ARG A 260 -2.39 -1.35 7.04
CA ARG A 260 -2.31 0.05 7.50
C ARG A 260 -3.52 0.88 7.09
N LEU A 261 -3.99 0.77 5.85
CA LEU A 261 -5.21 1.48 5.40
C LEU A 261 -6.45 1.00 6.17
N ARG A 262 -6.58 -0.32 6.38
CA ARG A 262 -7.66 -0.89 7.21
C ARG A 262 -7.61 -0.39 8.65
N ILE A 263 -6.43 -0.30 9.29
CA ILE A 263 -6.29 0.27 10.63
C ILE A 263 -6.84 1.70 10.67
N ALA A 264 -6.50 2.54 9.68
CA ALA A 264 -6.96 3.92 9.64
C ALA A 264 -8.49 4.03 9.51
N ASP A 265 -9.10 3.22 8.66
CA ASP A 265 -10.55 3.20 8.48
C ASP A 265 -11.28 2.64 9.70
N LEU A 266 -10.79 1.55 10.31
CA LEU A 266 -11.39 0.97 11.51
C LEU A 266 -11.29 1.91 12.73
N LEU A 267 -10.22 2.71 12.84
CA LEU A 267 -10.14 3.76 13.84
C LEU A 267 -11.20 4.85 13.63
N ARG A 268 -11.43 5.27 12.39
CA ARG A 268 -12.47 6.25 12.05
C ARG A 268 -13.88 5.72 12.31
N LEU A 269 -14.08 4.41 12.19
CA LEU A 269 -15.31 3.70 12.56
C LEU A 269 -15.49 3.57 14.08
N GLY A 270 -14.56 4.07 14.90
CA GLY A 270 -14.64 4.03 16.36
C GLY A 270 -14.24 2.69 16.99
N HIS A 271 -13.61 1.78 16.23
CA HIS A 271 -13.18 0.51 16.80
C HIS A 271 -11.99 0.68 17.75
N SER A 272 -12.03 -0.05 18.87
CA SER A 272 -10.91 -0.10 19.81
C SER A 272 -9.70 -0.83 19.21
N MET A 273 -8.49 -0.51 19.69
CA MET A 273 -7.26 -1.16 19.25
C MET A 273 -7.31 -2.70 19.34
N ARG A 274 -7.99 -3.24 20.37
CA ARG A 274 -8.18 -4.69 20.54
C ARG A 274 -9.08 -5.27 19.45
N ARG A 275 -10.16 -4.58 19.09
CA ARG A 275 -11.06 -5.02 18.02
C ARG A 275 -10.38 -4.99 16.66
N ILE A 276 -9.60 -3.94 16.39
CA ILE A 276 -8.80 -3.82 15.16
C ILE A 276 -7.79 -4.97 15.05
N ALA A 277 -7.14 -5.32 16.16
CA ALA A 277 -6.18 -6.42 16.21
C ALA A 277 -6.84 -7.77 15.88
N ILE A 278 -8.01 -8.06 16.44
CA ILE A 278 -8.79 -9.27 16.12
C ILE A 278 -9.16 -9.30 14.63
N GLU A 279 -9.65 -8.19 14.09
CA GLU A 279 -10.08 -8.09 12.68
C GLU A 279 -8.93 -8.35 11.70
N LEU A 280 -7.73 -7.89 12.03
CA LEU A 280 -6.53 -8.07 11.19
C LEU A 280 -5.80 -9.39 11.46
N GLY A 281 -6.22 -10.19 12.45
CA GLY A 281 -5.48 -11.37 12.89
C GLY A 281 -4.09 -11.01 13.46
N ARG A 282 -3.96 -9.85 14.11
CA ARG A 282 -2.72 -9.34 14.69
C ARG A 282 -2.82 -9.19 16.21
N HIS A 283 -1.66 -9.06 16.86
CA HIS A 283 -1.64 -8.77 18.29
C HIS A 283 -1.90 -7.28 18.57
N ALA A 284 -2.63 -6.98 19.64
CA ALA A 284 -2.99 -5.60 20.01
C ALA A 284 -1.76 -4.70 20.25
N SER A 285 -0.66 -5.27 20.76
CA SER A 285 0.60 -4.51 20.93
C SER A 285 1.22 -4.07 19.60
N THR A 286 1.02 -4.82 18.51
CA THR A 286 1.47 -4.43 17.17
C THR A 286 0.72 -3.20 16.70
N ILE A 287 -0.61 -3.20 16.85
CA ILE A 287 -1.45 -2.05 16.52
C ILE A 287 -1.06 -0.84 17.37
N LYS A 288 -0.91 -1.01 18.69
CA LYS A 288 -0.47 0.08 19.59
C LYS A 288 0.86 0.69 19.13
N ARG A 289 1.90 -0.13 18.91
CA ARG A 289 3.22 0.35 18.47
C ARG A 289 3.19 1.02 17.10
N GLU A 290 2.28 0.63 16.21
CA GLU A 290 2.11 1.31 14.92
C GLU A 290 1.51 2.70 15.11
N LEU A 291 0.46 2.78 15.93
CA LEU A 291 -0.25 4.03 16.21
C LEU A 291 0.62 5.01 17.01
N ASP A 292 1.37 4.56 18.00
CA ASP A 292 2.27 5.40 18.80
C ASP A 292 3.35 6.07 17.93
N ARG A 293 3.77 5.43 16.82
CA ARG A 293 4.82 5.94 15.93
C ARG A 293 4.31 6.85 14.81
N HIS A 294 3.04 6.73 14.42
CA HIS A 294 2.54 7.31 13.16
C HIS A 294 1.19 8.05 13.32
N ARG A 295 0.91 8.57 14.51
CA ARG A 295 -0.11 9.59 14.72
C ARG A 295 0.50 10.99 14.54
N ASP A 296 -0.30 11.92 14.01
CA ASP A 296 0.06 13.33 13.99
C ASP A 296 -0.17 14.01 15.35
N ALA A 297 0.13 15.30 15.43
CA ALA A 297 -0.06 16.11 16.64
C ALA A 297 -1.53 16.21 17.09
N GLN A 298 -2.47 15.97 16.16
CA GLN A 298 -3.91 15.95 16.39
C GLN A 298 -4.43 14.55 16.74
N GLY A 299 -3.55 13.54 16.78
CA GLY A 299 -3.87 12.16 17.14
C GLY A 299 -4.40 11.31 15.98
N LEU A 300 -4.44 11.82 14.75
CA LEU A 300 -4.88 11.11 13.54
C LEU A 300 -3.77 10.18 13.03
N TYR A 301 -4.14 8.93 12.75
CA TYR A 301 -3.22 7.96 12.20
C TYR A 301 -3.03 8.14 10.69
N LEU A 302 -1.76 8.18 10.25
CA LEU A 302 -1.36 8.43 8.87
C LEU A 302 -0.80 7.16 8.20
N PRO A 303 -1.63 6.36 7.49
CA PRO A 303 -1.21 5.05 6.98
C PRO A 303 -0.20 5.12 5.82
N ARG A 304 -0.24 6.17 4.99
CA ARG A 304 0.68 6.33 3.85
C ARG A 304 2.09 6.71 4.29
N THR A 305 2.21 7.59 5.27
CA THR A 305 3.51 7.94 5.87
C THR A 305 4.07 6.74 6.60
N ALA A 306 3.25 6.02 7.38
CA ALA A 306 3.66 4.77 8.03
C ALA A 306 4.19 3.73 7.03
N ASP A 307 3.52 3.52 5.89
CA ASP A 307 4.02 2.60 4.86
C ASP A 307 5.30 3.11 4.19
N HIS A 308 5.37 4.42 3.92
CA HIS A 308 6.55 5.05 3.35
C HIS A 308 7.76 4.88 4.27
N ASP A 309 7.63 5.15 5.57
CA ASP A 309 8.69 5.07 6.58
C ASP A 309 9.10 3.64 6.89
N ALA A 310 8.16 2.69 6.82
CA ALA A 310 8.46 1.27 7.03
C ALA A 310 9.45 0.72 6.00
N ARG A 311 9.39 1.18 4.74
CA ARG A 311 10.27 0.72 3.65
C ARG A 311 11.76 1.04 3.90
N PRO A 312 12.20 2.29 4.15
CA PRO A 312 13.59 2.61 4.44
C PRO A 312 14.04 2.02 5.79
N GLN A 313 13.18 1.94 6.80
CA GLN A 313 13.52 1.31 8.08
C GLN A 313 13.83 -0.18 7.92
N ARG A 314 13.09 -0.91 7.08
CA ARG A 314 13.36 -2.33 6.76
C ARG A 314 14.70 -2.52 6.06
N ALA A 315 15.16 -1.55 5.28
CA ALA A 315 16.41 -1.67 4.53
C ALA A 315 17.63 -1.80 5.45
N ARG A 316 17.54 -1.30 6.71
CA ARG A 316 18.60 -1.30 7.73
C ARG A 316 20.00 -1.18 7.11
N PRO A 317 20.26 -0.10 6.35
CA PRO A 317 21.48 0.02 5.57
C PRO A 317 22.69 0.03 6.51
N LYS A 318 23.64 -0.86 6.25
CA LYS A 318 24.94 -0.85 6.93
C LYS A 318 25.88 0.06 6.16
N VAL A 319 26.58 0.95 6.86
CA VAL A 319 27.63 1.78 6.25
C VAL A 319 28.68 0.86 5.63
N HIS A 320 28.98 1.08 4.36
CA HIS A 320 29.96 0.26 3.64
C HIS A 320 31.37 0.44 4.22
N LYS A 321 32.17 -0.64 4.25
CA LYS A 321 33.49 -0.64 4.89
C LYS A 321 34.44 0.44 4.34
N LEU A 322 34.43 0.68 3.03
CA LEU A 322 35.22 1.74 2.38
C LEU A 322 34.69 3.15 2.62
N VAL A 323 33.44 3.30 3.07
CA VAL A 323 32.89 4.59 3.49
C VAL A 323 33.33 4.88 4.92
N ALA A 324 33.12 3.91 5.82
CA ALA A 324 33.45 4.01 7.23
C ALA A 324 34.96 4.18 7.49
N ASN A 325 35.82 3.47 6.75
CA ASN A 325 37.26 3.53 6.95
C ASN A 325 37.96 4.33 5.82
N ALA A 326 38.25 5.60 6.11
CA ALA A 326 38.91 6.51 5.17
C ALA A 326 40.36 6.08 4.83
N ARG A 327 41.12 5.56 5.80
CA ARG A 327 42.49 5.07 5.59
C ARG A 327 42.52 3.93 4.58
N LEU A 328 41.63 2.94 4.77
CA LEU A 328 41.47 1.80 3.89
C LEU A 328 41.10 2.25 2.47
N ARG A 329 40.13 3.17 2.35
CA ARG A 329 39.72 3.75 1.07
C ARG A 329 40.89 4.40 0.33
N THR A 330 41.69 5.22 1.00
CA THR A 330 42.83 5.91 0.40
C THR A 330 43.88 4.91 -0.12
N LEU A 331 44.16 3.83 0.61
CA LEU A 331 45.08 2.79 0.14
C LEU A 331 44.56 2.07 -1.11
N VAL A 332 43.28 1.68 -1.11
CA VAL A 332 42.65 1.07 -2.29
C VAL A 332 42.78 2.00 -3.50
N GLN A 333 42.48 3.29 -3.34
CA GLN A 333 42.60 4.28 -4.42
C GLN A 333 44.03 4.41 -4.95
N ARG A 334 45.04 4.47 -4.06
CA ARG A 334 46.45 4.53 -4.45
C ARG A 334 46.87 3.31 -5.27
N LYS A 335 46.44 2.11 -4.87
CA LYS A 335 46.77 0.87 -5.59
C LYS A 335 46.03 0.77 -6.93
N LEU A 336 44.75 1.18 -6.98
CA LEU A 336 44.00 1.26 -8.25
C LEU A 336 44.64 2.26 -9.23
N ASN A 337 45.19 3.37 -8.76
CA ASN A 337 45.92 4.31 -9.62
C ASN A 337 47.21 3.71 -10.23
N ARG A 338 47.77 2.68 -9.60
CA ARG A 338 48.90 1.89 -10.11
C ARG A 338 48.45 0.70 -10.94
N PHE A 339 47.17 0.63 -11.32
CA PHE A 339 46.57 -0.43 -12.14
C PHE A 339 46.57 -1.83 -11.50
N TRP A 340 46.61 -1.90 -10.16
CA TRP A 340 46.49 -3.18 -9.44
C TRP A 340 45.06 -3.72 -9.55
N SER A 341 44.92 -5.03 -9.73
CA SER A 341 43.64 -5.71 -9.71
C SER A 341 43.05 -5.77 -8.29
N PRO A 342 41.72 -5.80 -8.12
CA PRO A 342 41.10 -5.96 -6.80
C PRO A 342 41.59 -7.18 -6.01
N ASP A 343 41.88 -8.28 -6.70
CA ASP A 343 42.46 -9.50 -6.12
C ASP A 343 43.89 -9.26 -5.61
N GLU A 344 44.74 -8.60 -6.41
CA GLU A 344 46.11 -8.20 -6.00
C GLU A 344 46.07 -7.25 -4.78
N ILE A 345 45.17 -6.28 -4.78
CA ILE A 345 45.00 -5.33 -3.67
C ILE A 345 44.63 -6.07 -2.39
N CYS A 346 43.64 -6.96 -2.44
CA CYS A 346 43.22 -7.75 -1.30
C CYS A 346 44.32 -8.70 -0.80
N GLY A 347 45.05 -9.35 -1.70
CA GLY A 347 46.19 -10.21 -1.36
C GLY A 347 47.31 -9.42 -0.67
N TRP A 348 47.68 -8.27 -1.20
CA TRP A 348 48.69 -7.39 -0.62
C TRP A 348 48.28 -6.84 0.75
N MET A 349 47.01 -6.47 0.92
CA MET A 349 46.49 -6.02 2.22
C MET A 349 46.60 -7.10 3.29
N LYS A 350 46.30 -8.36 2.96
CA LYS A 350 46.46 -9.48 3.91
C LYS A 350 47.91 -9.69 4.35
N LYS A 351 48.88 -9.52 3.44
CA LYS A 351 50.32 -9.68 3.74
C LYS A 351 50.88 -8.49 4.54
N THR A 352 50.44 -7.27 4.22
CA THR A 352 50.99 -6.04 4.82
C THR A 352 50.38 -5.76 6.20
N TYR A 353 49.13 -6.19 6.43
CA TYR A 353 48.39 -5.97 7.67
C TYR A 353 47.82 -7.30 8.18
N PRO A 354 48.67 -8.24 8.63
CA PRO A 354 48.21 -9.55 9.08
C PRO A 354 47.28 -9.44 10.30
N ASP A 355 47.60 -8.60 11.28
CA ASP A 355 46.88 -8.54 12.56
C ASP A 355 45.71 -7.52 12.56
N ASP A 356 45.67 -6.61 11.59
CA ASP A 356 44.60 -5.60 11.50
C ASP A 356 43.43 -6.08 10.61
N HIS A 357 42.41 -6.63 11.25
CA HIS A 357 41.18 -7.08 10.60
C HIS A 357 40.37 -5.93 9.95
N ALA A 358 40.51 -4.69 10.43
CA ALA A 358 39.84 -3.54 9.83
C ALA A 358 40.40 -3.25 8.43
N MET A 359 41.63 -3.68 8.13
CA MET A 359 42.30 -3.50 6.84
C MET A 359 42.08 -4.64 5.84
N ARG A 360 41.38 -5.71 6.23
CA ARG A 360 41.03 -6.83 5.34
C ARG A 360 39.86 -6.49 4.42
N LEU A 361 39.97 -6.81 3.13
CA LEU A 361 38.91 -6.66 2.13
C LEU A 361 38.75 -7.91 1.29
N CYS A 362 37.53 -8.16 0.82
CA CYS A 362 37.26 -9.10 -0.27
C CYS A 362 37.26 -8.34 -1.60
N PRO A 363 37.77 -8.91 -2.70
CA PRO A 363 37.78 -8.27 -4.02
C PRO A 363 36.39 -7.80 -4.46
N GLU A 364 35.35 -8.57 -4.13
CA GLU A 364 33.95 -8.22 -4.40
C GLU A 364 33.54 -6.90 -3.74
N THR A 365 34.12 -6.53 -2.60
CA THR A 365 33.83 -5.24 -1.94
C THR A 365 34.34 -4.07 -2.78
N ILE A 366 35.52 -4.22 -3.40
CA ILE A 366 36.10 -3.22 -4.30
C ILE A 366 35.30 -3.19 -5.61
N TYR A 367 34.95 -4.35 -6.18
CA TYR A 367 34.11 -4.40 -7.39
C TYR A 367 32.73 -3.78 -7.17
N ARG A 368 32.06 -4.08 -6.05
CA ARG A 368 30.81 -3.42 -5.68
C ARG A 368 30.99 -1.91 -5.59
N ALA A 369 32.07 -1.45 -4.95
CA ALA A 369 32.32 -0.02 -4.81
C ALA A 369 32.65 0.71 -6.13
N LEU A 370 33.21 0.02 -7.12
CA LEU A 370 33.52 0.59 -8.44
C LEU A 370 32.37 0.50 -9.45
N LEU A 371 31.59 -0.58 -9.39
CA LEU A 371 30.64 -0.96 -10.43
C LEU A 371 29.17 -0.72 -10.04
N LEU A 372 28.86 -0.64 -8.75
CA LEU A 372 27.57 -0.17 -8.25
C LEU A 372 27.68 1.33 -7.95
N ARG A 373 26.63 2.10 -8.29
CA ARG A 373 26.65 3.58 -8.23
C ARG A 373 26.42 4.14 -6.81
N GLU A 374 25.99 3.34 -5.86
CA GLU A 374 25.48 3.82 -4.58
C GLU A 374 26.60 4.02 -3.57
N GLY A 375 27.08 5.25 -3.34
CA GLY A 375 27.70 5.67 -2.08
C GLY A 375 28.77 4.75 -1.44
N HIS A 376 29.41 3.84 -2.16
CA HIS A 376 30.25 2.77 -1.60
C HIS A 376 31.70 3.21 -1.34
N GLY A 377 31.99 4.50 -1.46
CA GLY A 377 33.28 5.10 -1.11
C GLY A 377 34.33 5.14 -2.23
N LEU A 378 34.08 4.63 -3.43
CA LEU A 378 35.01 4.78 -4.57
C LEU A 378 34.36 5.50 -5.74
N HIS A 379 35.12 6.39 -6.38
CA HIS A 379 34.66 7.10 -7.56
C HIS A 379 34.77 6.20 -8.80
N ARG A 380 33.77 6.27 -9.70
CA ARG A 380 33.71 5.44 -10.91
C ARG A 380 34.90 5.62 -11.87
N ARG A 381 35.66 6.71 -11.72
CA ARG A 381 36.92 6.94 -12.48
C ARG A 381 37.93 5.82 -12.30
N TYR A 382 37.95 5.15 -11.15
CA TYR A 382 38.90 4.07 -10.92
C TYR A 382 38.52 2.79 -11.67
N ALA A 383 37.29 2.67 -12.19
CA ALA A 383 36.88 1.51 -12.98
C ALA A 383 37.63 1.43 -14.33
N THR A 384 38.08 2.56 -14.89
CA THR A 384 38.91 2.58 -16.11
C THR A 384 40.35 2.14 -15.85
N LYS A 385 40.76 2.01 -14.58
CA LYS A 385 42.07 1.50 -14.17
C LYS A 385 42.09 -0.01 -14.00
N LEU A 386 40.93 -0.67 -14.08
CA LEU A 386 40.85 -2.14 -14.09
C LEU A 386 41.24 -2.66 -15.49
N ARG A 387 41.83 -3.86 -15.54
CA ARG A 387 42.27 -4.52 -16.80
C ARG A 387 41.19 -4.59 -17.89
N THR A 388 39.91 -4.64 -17.50
CA THR A 388 38.80 -4.69 -18.46
C THR A 388 38.20 -3.32 -18.81
N GLY A 389 38.61 -2.24 -18.12
CA GLY A 389 38.04 -0.89 -18.25
C GLY A 389 36.54 -0.77 -17.98
N ARG A 390 35.91 -1.85 -17.48
CA ARG A 390 34.45 -1.99 -17.44
C ARG A 390 33.87 -1.02 -16.43
N ARG A 391 32.93 -0.20 -16.90
CA ARG A 391 32.17 0.74 -16.07
C ARG A 391 30.88 0.14 -15.51
N ILE A 392 30.53 -1.09 -15.90
CA ILE A 392 29.27 -1.77 -15.54
C ILE A 392 29.59 -3.20 -15.11
N ARG A 393 28.97 -3.66 -14.03
CA ARG A 393 29.04 -5.05 -13.59
C ARG A 393 28.39 -5.96 -14.64
N LYS A 394 29.15 -6.93 -15.15
CA LYS A 394 28.57 -8.07 -15.88
C LYS A 394 28.20 -9.14 -14.85
N THR A 395 27.02 -9.74 -15.00
CA THR A 395 26.70 -10.96 -14.28
C THR A 395 27.69 -12.06 -14.68
N ARG A 396 28.10 -12.88 -13.71
CA ARG A 396 29.12 -13.95 -13.87
C ARG A 396 28.76 -14.94 -15.00
N TRP A 397 27.48 -15.01 -15.35
CA TRP A 397 26.89 -15.83 -16.41
C TRP A 397 27.35 -15.48 -17.84
N ARG A 398 27.87 -14.27 -18.08
CA ARG A 398 28.43 -13.90 -19.40
C ARG A 398 29.79 -14.53 -19.71
N THR A 399 30.30 -15.36 -18.80
CA THR A 399 31.51 -16.16 -18.97
C THR A 399 31.16 -17.62 -19.24
N ARG A 400 30.09 -17.89 -20.01
CA ARG A 400 30.01 -19.16 -20.73
C ARG A 400 31.06 -19.10 -21.82
N ILE A 401 32.07 -19.96 -21.70
CA ILE A 401 33.08 -20.21 -22.73
C ILE A 401 32.32 -20.54 -24.03
N GLY A 402 32.66 -19.88 -25.14
CA GLY A 402 32.12 -20.20 -26.47
C GLY A 402 31.02 -19.29 -27.06
N GLN A 403 30.61 -18.20 -26.39
CA GLN A 403 29.57 -17.27 -26.90
C GLN A 403 30.13 -15.85 -27.18
N GLY A 404 31.39 -15.76 -27.59
CA GLY A 404 31.92 -14.57 -28.26
C GLY A 404 31.30 -14.41 -29.65
N SER A 405 31.52 -13.28 -30.32
CA SER A 405 31.27 -13.20 -31.76
C SER A 405 32.05 -14.32 -32.42
N ARG A 406 31.36 -15.33 -32.99
CA ARG A 406 32.01 -16.32 -33.86
C ARG A 406 32.76 -15.53 -34.94
N ILE A 407 34.07 -15.71 -35.02
CA ILE A 407 34.86 -15.19 -36.12
C ILE A 407 34.19 -15.73 -37.39
N ARG A 408 33.76 -14.83 -38.29
CA ARG A 408 33.15 -15.25 -39.55
C ARG A 408 34.24 -15.97 -40.36
N ASN A 409 33.92 -17.13 -40.92
CA ASN A 409 34.86 -17.98 -41.65
C ASN A 409 36.04 -18.48 -40.80
N MET A 410 35.78 -18.84 -39.54
CA MET A 410 36.79 -19.49 -38.69
C MET A 410 37.09 -20.90 -39.21
N THR A 411 38.31 -21.13 -39.68
CA THR A 411 38.83 -22.48 -39.90
C THR A 411 39.02 -23.13 -38.54
N MET A 412 38.39 -24.28 -38.34
CA MET A 412 38.51 -25.03 -37.10
C MET A 412 39.91 -25.68 -37.02
N ILE A 413 40.43 -25.91 -35.81
CA ILE A 413 41.82 -26.41 -35.62
C ILE A 413 42.02 -27.78 -36.28
N ASP A 414 40.99 -28.60 -36.29
CA ASP A 414 40.92 -29.89 -36.99
C ASP A 414 40.99 -29.78 -38.53
N GLN A 415 40.76 -28.60 -39.09
CA GLN A 415 40.83 -28.32 -40.52
C GLN A 415 42.14 -27.64 -40.94
N ARG A 416 43.13 -27.55 -40.04
CA ARG A 416 44.44 -26.98 -40.38
C ARG A 416 45.24 -27.92 -41.29
N PRO A 417 46.02 -27.40 -42.25
CA PRO A 417 46.92 -28.21 -43.05
C PRO A 417 47.92 -28.97 -42.18
N ALA A 418 48.26 -30.21 -42.55
CA ALA A 418 49.19 -31.06 -41.80
C ALA A 418 50.59 -30.43 -41.65
N GLU A 419 50.99 -29.59 -42.59
CA GLU A 419 52.26 -28.86 -42.60
C GLU A 419 52.44 -27.96 -41.36
N VAL A 420 51.33 -27.51 -40.74
CA VAL A 420 51.33 -26.67 -39.53
C VAL A 420 51.84 -27.43 -38.30
N GLU A 421 51.60 -28.74 -38.21
CA GLU A 421 52.04 -29.57 -37.07
C GLU A 421 53.57 -29.64 -36.97
N THR A 422 54.27 -29.52 -38.10
CA THR A 422 55.72 -29.66 -38.14
C THR A 422 56.45 -28.45 -37.57
N ARG A 423 55.78 -27.29 -37.49
CA ARG A 423 56.33 -26.00 -37.02
C ARG A 423 57.65 -25.58 -37.69
N LEU A 424 57.93 -26.09 -38.89
CA LEU A 424 59.20 -25.84 -39.59
C LEU A 424 59.26 -24.47 -40.28
N GLU A 425 58.11 -23.86 -40.57
CA GLU A 425 58.01 -22.57 -41.25
C GLU A 425 57.59 -21.44 -40.31
N ALA A 426 58.09 -20.24 -40.58
CA ALA A 426 57.72 -19.02 -39.86
C ALA A 426 56.23 -18.71 -40.12
N GLY A 427 55.41 -18.84 -39.07
CA GLY A 427 53.94 -18.73 -39.15
C GLY A 427 53.22 -19.93 -38.55
N HIS A 428 53.87 -21.08 -38.44
CA HIS A 428 53.35 -22.29 -37.76
C HIS A 428 53.65 -22.32 -36.25
N TRP A 429 54.36 -21.31 -35.75
CA TRP A 429 54.79 -21.23 -34.36
C TRP A 429 53.66 -20.60 -33.53
N GLU A 430 53.10 -21.37 -32.60
CA GLU A 430 52.04 -20.91 -31.71
C GLU A 430 52.64 -20.16 -30.52
N GLY A 431 52.47 -18.84 -30.49
CA GLY A 431 52.73 -18.01 -29.31
C GLY A 431 51.41 -17.49 -28.74
N ASP A 432 51.27 -17.51 -27.41
CA ASP A 432 50.11 -16.88 -26.75
C ASP A 432 50.15 -15.36 -26.95
N LEU A 433 49.22 -14.85 -27.76
CA LEU A 433 49.06 -13.41 -28.00
C LEU A 433 48.38 -12.74 -26.79
N VAL A 434 49.16 -12.18 -25.88
CA VAL A 434 48.66 -11.29 -24.83
C VAL A 434 48.42 -9.89 -25.41
N ARG A 435 47.21 -9.62 -25.89
CA ARG A 435 46.84 -8.30 -26.40
C ARG A 435 46.63 -7.29 -25.25
N HIS A 436 47.57 -6.36 -25.08
CA HIS A 436 47.46 -5.26 -24.12
C HIS A 436 46.86 -4.01 -24.79
N GLU A 437 45.57 -3.77 -24.60
CA GLU A 437 44.80 -2.72 -25.30
C GLU A 437 45.31 -1.28 -25.02
N ALA A 438 46.09 -1.07 -23.95
CA ALA A 438 46.63 0.25 -23.61
C ALA A 438 47.97 0.62 -24.29
N LEU A 439 48.63 -0.33 -24.97
CA LEU A 439 49.91 -0.07 -25.68
C LEU A 439 49.71 0.20 -27.18
N PHE A 440 48.55 -0.14 -27.74
CA PHE A 440 48.32 -0.13 -29.19
C PHE A 440 48.07 1.28 -29.75
N ASP A 441 47.60 2.24 -28.95
CA ASP A 441 47.29 3.60 -29.41
C ASP A 441 48.53 4.50 -29.57
N ARG A 442 49.77 4.00 -29.38
CA ARG A 442 50.99 4.85 -29.43
C ARG A 442 52.18 4.31 -30.21
N ALA A 443 52.09 3.16 -30.87
CA ALA A 443 53.17 2.67 -31.73
C ALA A 443 52.68 2.65 -33.19
N GLY A 444 53.22 3.55 -34.01
CA GLY A 444 53.28 3.31 -35.45
C GLY A 444 53.97 1.97 -35.68
N VAL A 445 53.24 1.04 -36.26
CA VAL A 445 53.70 -0.34 -36.45
C VAL A 445 54.67 -0.36 -37.62
N GLU A 446 55.98 -0.29 -37.35
CA GLU A 446 57.01 -0.58 -38.34
C GLU A 446 57.98 -1.71 -37.93
N ASP A 447 57.90 -2.27 -36.72
CA ASP A 447 58.71 -3.46 -36.45
C ASP A 447 58.15 -4.32 -35.31
N LEU A 448 57.64 -5.51 -35.66
CA LEU A 448 57.12 -6.51 -34.72
C LEU A 448 58.22 -7.24 -33.91
N ARG A 449 59.49 -6.87 -34.09
CA ARG A 449 60.64 -7.59 -33.50
C ARG A 449 60.98 -7.23 -32.05
N ARG A 450 60.35 -6.22 -31.44
CA ARG A 450 60.75 -5.73 -30.09
C ARG A 450 59.82 -6.05 -28.91
N CYS A 451 58.73 -6.78 -29.12
CA CYS A 451 57.76 -7.05 -28.04
C CYS A 451 57.79 -8.49 -27.48
N ALA A 452 58.93 -9.19 -27.57
CA ALA A 452 59.14 -10.44 -26.85
C ALA A 452 60.00 -10.16 -25.61
N VAL A 453 59.36 -9.89 -24.47
CA VAL A 453 60.00 -10.03 -23.16
C VAL A 453 59.31 -11.19 -22.44
N ALA A 454 60.16 -12.12 -22.02
CA ALA A 454 59.89 -13.42 -21.45
C ALA A 454 58.77 -13.48 -20.41
N ALA A 455 57.92 -14.49 -20.54
CA ALA A 455 57.27 -15.16 -19.43
C ALA A 455 57.36 -16.68 -19.67
N ALA A 456 58.28 -17.30 -18.91
CA ALA A 456 58.60 -18.73 -18.82
C ALA A 456 59.21 -19.38 -20.07
#